data_AF-A0A2E3DDR7-F1
#
_entry.id   AF-A0A2E3DDR7-F1
#
_cell.length_a   1.000
_cell.length_b   1.000
_cell.length_c   1.000
_cell.angle_alpha   90.00
_cell.angle_beta   90.00
_cell.angle_gamma   90.00
#
_symmetry.space_group_name_H-M   'P 1'
#
loop_
_entity.id
_entity.type
_entity.pdbx_description
1 polymer ?
#
loop_
_entity_poly.entity_id
_entity_poly.type
_entity_poly.pdbx_seq_one_letter_code
_entity_poly.pdbx_strand_id
1 'polypeptide(L)'
;MTLIWWQLHPRITGFLIGAPIWFMIGFLSNNPFLFPSHFPQQRQESKKGESTMTETEKEGRDPIEDRYGINEADLHGEYARLPPEIARASFALAEATGVALRAKARLKETEAVVYLTAKKLAEQSGQKMTEARLAASVEVDETVVASREDFHTAEVEKKMAEGVVAALAAKKEMLISLGASVRKEMDTFRH
;
A
#
# COMPACT_ATOMS: atom_id res chain seq x y z
N MET A 1 -14.19 35.71 -36.92
CA MET A 1 -12.77 35.57 -37.31
C MET A 1 -11.95 36.40 -36.35
N THR A 2 -11.45 35.77 -35.30
CA THR A 2 -10.76 36.44 -34.18
C THR A 2 -9.31 35.95 -34.18
N LEU A 3 -8.41 36.82 -34.66
CA LEU A 3 -6.96 36.63 -34.70
C LEU A 3 -6.42 36.70 -33.26
N ILE A 4 -5.96 35.57 -32.72
CA ILE A 4 -5.20 35.53 -31.46
C ILE A 4 -3.71 35.49 -31.83
N TRP A 5 -3.06 36.60 -31.51
CA TRP A 5 -1.64 36.85 -31.68
C TRP A 5 -0.79 35.94 -30.79
N TRP A 6 0.22 35.33 -31.41
CA TRP A 6 1.35 34.66 -30.79
C TRP A 6 2.19 35.67 -29.98
N GLN A 7 2.42 35.39 -28.70
CA GLN A 7 3.41 36.10 -27.90
C GLN A 7 4.69 35.25 -27.83
N LEU A 8 5.64 35.65 -28.66
CA LEU A 8 7.02 35.16 -28.75
C LEU A 8 7.77 35.56 -27.47
N HIS A 9 8.23 34.60 -26.67
CA HIS A 9 9.21 34.87 -25.62
C HIS A 9 10.65 34.71 -26.17
N PRO A 10 11.55 35.65 -25.86
CA PRO A 10 12.91 35.67 -26.40
C PRO A 10 13.84 34.66 -25.73
N ARG A 11 14.78 34.22 -26.57
CA ARG A 11 15.96 33.40 -26.29
C ARG A 11 16.75 33.89 -25.07
N ILE A 12 16.92 33.03 -24.07
CA ILE A 12 17.96 33.15 -23.06
C ILE A 12 19.20 32.43 -23.61
N THR A 13 20.09 33.19 -24.23
CA THR A 13 21.44 32.77 -24.60
C THR A 13 22.44 33.36 -23.62
N GLY A 14 23.17 32.48 -22.93
CA GLY A 14 24.53 32.72 -22.46
C GLY A 14 24.68 33.11 -20.99
N PHE A 15 25.24 32.19 -20.19
CA PHE A 15 26.52 32.43 -19.51
C PHE A 15 27.12 31.10 -19.02
N LEU A 16 28.17 30.67 -19.71
CA LEU A 16 29.13 29.64 -19.28
C LEU A 16 30.20 30.36 -18.45
N ILE A 17 30.25 30.13 -17.14
CA ILE A 17 31.50 30.20 -16.37
C ILE A 17 31.52 28.98 -15.45
N GLY A 18 32.54 28.15 -15.65
CA GLY A 18 32.70 26.84 -15.04
C GLY A 18 32.77 26.87 -13.52
N ALA A 19 31.96 26.01 -12.90
CA ALA A 19 32.19 25.50 -11.57
C ALA A 19 32.73 24.06 -11.70
N PRO A 20 33.80 23.69 -11.00
CA PRO A 20 34.40 22.36 -11.09
C PRO A 20 33.43 21.27 -10.57
N ILE A 21 33.14 20.29 -11.42
CA ILE A 21 32.24 19.13 -11.22
C ILE A 21 32.86 18.08 -10.27
N TRP A 22 33.73 18.47 -9.33
CA TRP A 22 34.45 17.55 -8.44
C TRP A 22 33.85 17.42 -7.02
N PHE A 23 32.67 17.97 -6.76
CA PHE A 23 32.10 18.02 -5.39
C PHE A 23 30.68 17.45 -5.23
N MET A 24 30.24 16.53 -6.08
CA MET A 24 28.90 15.90 -6.02
C MET A 24 28.96 14.36 -6.07
N ILE A 25 29.93 13.74 -5.38
CA ILE A 25 29.95 12.28 -5.11
C ILE A 25 30.01 11.97 -3.60
N GLY A 26 29.98 12.98 -2.73
CA GLY A 26 30.20 12.80 -1.28
C GLY A 26 29.02 13.17 -0.35
N PHE A 27 27.80 13.38 -0.85
CA PHE A 27 26.70 13.92 -0.03
C PHE A 27 25.35 13.21 -0.18
N LEU A 28 25.37 11.89 -0.39
CA LEU A 28 24.19 11.02 -0.32
C LEU A 28 24.35 9.83 0.65
N SER A 29 25.45 9.74 1.40
CA SER A 29 25.69 8.62 2.32
C SER A 29 25.53 8.93 3.82
N ASN A 30 25.07 10.13 4.22
CA ASN A 30 25.03 10.44 5.65
C ASN A 30 23.96 11.46 6.06
N ASN A 31 22.69 11.16 5.80
CA ASN A 31 21.57 11.82 6.47
C ASN A 31 20.93 10.84 7.47
N PRO A 32 21.42 10.76 8.73
CA PRO A 32 20.80 9.96 9.78
C PRO A 32 19.58 10.63 10.44
N PHE A 33 19.05 11.71 9.87
CA PHE A 33 17.94 12.47 10.42
C PHE A 33 16.72 12.36 9.50
N LEU A 34 15.68 11.64 9.97
CA LEU A 34 14.26 11.61 9.56
C LEU A 34 13.65 10.20 9.42
N PHE A 35 14.13 9.22 10.17
CA PHE A 35 13.29 8.15 10.68
C PHE A 35 13.61 7.94 12.15
N PRO A 36 12.65 8.04 13.09
CA PRO A 36 12.87 7.57 14.44
C PRO A 36 13.01 6.04 14.40
N SER A 37 14.25 5.56 14.24
CA SER A 37 14.61 4.14 14.36
C SER A 37 14.74 3.69 15.82
N HIS A 38 14.27 4.49 16.78
CA HIS A 38 14.01 4.02 18.13
C HIS A 38 12.64 3.35 18.21
N PHE A 39 12.52 2.20 17.54
CA PHE A 39 11.83 1.11 18.23
C PHE A 39 12.76 0.72 19.38
N PRO A 40 12.35 0.88 20.65
CA PRO A 40 13.11 0.29 21.73
C PRO A 40 13.21 -1.19 21.41
N GLN A 41 14.43 -1.65 21.15
CA GLN A 41 14.77 -3.07 21.14
C GLN A 41 14.60 -3.53 22.59
N GLN A 42 13.35 -3.67 23.01
CA GLN A 42 13.00 -4.34 24.25
C GLN A 42 13.57 -5.73 24.10
N ARG A 43 14.72 -5.92 24.74
CA ARG A 43 15.27 -7.20 25.12
C ARG A 43 14.14 -7.91 25.83
N GLN A 44 13.36 -8.69 25.08
CA GLN A 44 12.38 -9.60 25.63
C GLN A 44 13.20 -10.66 26.36
N GLU A 45 13.53 -10.38 27.62
CA GLU A 45 13.73 -11.43 28.59
C GLU A 45 12.50 -12.32 28.45
N SER A 46 12.71 -13.54 27.94
CA SER A 46 11.65 -14.52 27.79
C SER A 46 11.14 -14.83 29.20
N LYS A 47 10.12 -14.09 29.63
CA LYS A 47 9.25 -14.51 30.71
C LYS A 47 8.49 -15.72 30.19
N LYS A 48 9.13 -16.85 30.45
CA LYS A 48 8.66 -18.21 30.27
C LYS A 48 7.30 -18.32 30.97
N GLY A 49 6.25 -18.39 30.16
CA GLY A 49 4.99 -19.05 30.51
C GLY A 49 4.16 -18.40 31.61
N GLU A 50 3.51 -17.29 31.29
CA GLU A 50 2.15 -17.08 31.79
C GLU A 50 1.32 -16.61 30.61
N SER A 51 0.84 -17.60 29.85
CA SER A 51 -0.15 -17.41 28.80
C SER A 51 -1.41 -16.90 29.50
N THR A 52 -1.56 -15.59 29.61
CA THR A 52 -2.89 -14.98 29.65
C THR A 52 -3.54 -15.31 28.32
N MET A 53 -4.09 -16.53 28.23
CA MET A 53 -5.18 -16.84 27.32
C MET A 53 -6.22 -15.77 27.59
N THR A 54 -6.31 -14.79 26.70
CA THR A 54 -7.40 -13.84 26.69
C THR A 54 -8.68 -14.66 26.68
N GLU A 55 -9.60 -14.38 27.61
CA GLU A 55 -10.86 -15.11 27.81
C GLU A 55 -11.77 -15.23 26.57
N THR A 56 -11.34 -14.68 25.43
CA THR A 56 -11.96 -14.83 24.10
C THR A 56 -11.93 -16.26 23.54
N GLU A 57 -11.15 -17.20 24.09
CA GLU A 57 -11.23 -18.62 23.65
C GLU A 57 -12.43 -19.39 24.22
N LYS A 58 -13.25 -18.80 25.10
CA LYS A 58 -14.38 -19.52 25.72
C LYS A 58 -15.68 -19.54 24.92
N GLU A 59 -15.77 -18.84 23.80
CA GLU A 59 -16.95 -18.86 22.93
C GLU A 59 -16.45 -18.97 21.50
N GLY A 60 -16.71 -20.09 20.82
CA GLY A 60 -16.26 -20.37 19.45
C GLY A 60 -16.95 -19.49 18.38
N ARG A 61 -17.06 -18.20 18.63
CA ARG A 61 -17.54 -17.21 17.67
C ARG A 61 -16.46 -16.90 16.66
N ASP A 62 -16.86 -16.79 15.40
CA ASP A 62 -15.96 -16.39 14.32
C ASP A 62 -15.52 -14.93 14.55
N PRO A 63 -14.21 -14.63 14.64
CA PRO A 63 -13.71 -13.26 14.83
C PRO A 63 -14.17 -12.28 13.73
N ILE A 64 -14.56 -12.80 12.55
CA ILE A 64 -15.15 -12.01 11.47
C ILE A 64 -16.58 -11.59 11.84
N GLU A 65 -17.37 -12.51 12.39
CA GLU A 65 -18.76 -12.26 12.77
C GLU A 65 -18.85 -11.22 13.89
N ASP A 66 -17.96 -11.28 14.88
CA ASP A 66 -17.91 -10.30 15.96
C ASP A 66 -17.60 -8.87 15.46
N ARG A 67 -16.82 -8.75 14.38
CA ARG A 67 -16.40 -7.43 13.87
C ARG A 67 -17.36 -6.84 12.85
N TYR A 68 -17.97 -7.67 11.99
CA TYR A 68 -18.83 -7.21 10.90
C TYR A 68 -20.32 -7.51 11.13
N GLY A 69 -20.65 -8.27 12.17
CA GLY A 69 -22.03 -8.51 12.58
C GLY A 69 -22.76 -7.22 12.95
N ILE A 70 -24.08 -7.24 12.82
CA ILE A 70 -24.96 -6.15 13.23
C ILE A 70 -25.64 -6.56 14.54
N ASN A 71 -25.46 -5.75 15.59
CA ASN A 71 -26.24 -5.91 16.80
C ASN A 71 -27.62 -5.26 16.62
N GLU A 72 -28.63 -6.06 16.28
CA GLU A 72 -30.00 -5.57 16.09
C GLU A 72 -30.63 -4.98 17.36
N ALA A 73 -30.16 -5.38 18.54
CA ALA A 73 -30.65 -4.83 19.80
C ALA A 73 -30.15 -3.38 20.07
N ASP A 74 -29.09 -2.94 19.38
CA ASP A 74 -28.51 -1.60 19.51
C ASP A 74 -28.14 -1.00 18.14
N LEU A 75 -29.16 -0.78 17.31
CA LEU A 75 -28.95 -0.17 15.99
C LEU A 75 -28.34 1.24 16.10
N HIS A 76 -28.72 2.03 17.11
CA HIS A 76 -28.18 3.39 17.28
C HIS A 76 -26.66 3.39 17.53
N GLY A 77 -26.18 2.51 18.41
CA GLY A 77 -24.76 2.33 18.65
C GLY A 77 -24.01 1.84 17.41
N GLU A 78 -24.60 0.95 16.62
CA GLU A 78 -24.03 0.49 15.34
C GLU A 78 -23.87 1.65 14.34
N TYR A 79 -24.91 2.48 14.15
CA TYR A 79 -24.84 3.65 13.27
C TYR A 79 -23.79 4.67 13.73
N ALA A 80 -23.62 4.86 15.04
CA ALA A 80 -22.64 5.79 15.58
C ALA A 80 -21.18 5.29 15.40
N ARG A 81 -20.96 3.98 15.51
CA ARG A 81 -19.62 3.35 15.39
C ARG A 81 -19.14 3.22 13.95
N LEU A 82 -20.05 3.08 12.99
CA LEU A 82 -19.69 2.75 11.61
C LEU A 82 -18.85 3.83 10.88
N PRO A 83 -19.16 5.14 10.94
CA PRO A 83 -18.36 6.16 10.25
C PRO A 83 -16.87 6.18 10.64
N PRO A 84 -16.47 6.19 11.93
CA PRO A 84 -15.06 6.14 12.30
C PRO A 84 -14.38 4.82 11.94
N GLU A 85 -15.10 3.70 11.88
CA GLU A 85 -14.57 2.42 11.37
C GLU A 85 -14.25 2.48 9.88
N ILE A 86 -15.18 2.99 9.07
CA ILE A 86 -14.96 3.19 7.63
C ILE A 86 -13.78 4.14 7.39
N ALA A 87 -13.67 5.23 8.17
CA ALA A 87 -12.56 6.17 8.04
C ALA A 87 -11.21 5.50 8.34
N ARG A 88 -11.12 4.72 9.43
CA ARG A 88 -9.90 3.98 9.79
C ARG A 88 -9.53 2.93 8.75
N ALA A 89 -10.50 2.16 8.26
CA ALA A 89 -10.28 1.17 7.21
C ALA A 89 -9.83 1.82 5.89
N SER A 90 -10.41 2.97 5.53
CA SER A 90 -10.02 3.72 4.33
C SER A 90 -8.60 4.25 4.42
N PHE A 91 -8.18 4.71 5.61
CA PHE A 91 -6.80 5.13 5.85
C PHE A 91 -5.82 3.95 5.71
N ALA A 92 -6.13 2.80 6.33
CA ALA A 92 -5.33 1.59 6.20
C ALA A 92 -5.21 1.12 4.73
N LEU A 93 -6.30 1.20 3.96
CA LEU A 93 -6.29 0.91 2.53
C LEU A 93 -5.38 1.88 1.75
N ALA A 94 -5.42 3.18 2.06
CA ALA A 94 -4.56 4.16 1.42
C ALA A 94 -3.07 3.88 1.72
N GLU A 95 -2.74 3.50 2.96
CA GLU A 95 -1.38 3.11 3.34
C GLU A 95 -0.91 1.86 2.58
N ALA A 96 -1.71 0.78 2.60
CA ALA A 96 -1.39 -0.47 1.90
C ALA A 96 -1.24 -0.23 0.38
N THR A 97 -2.09 0.62 -0.19
CA THR A 97 -1.98 1.04 -1.60
C THR A 97 -0.66 1.76 -1.87
N GLY A 98 -0.25 2.66 -0.97
CA GLY A 98 1.04 3.35 -1.07
C GLY A 98 2.22 2.38 -1.02
N VAL A 99 2.19 1.38 -0.14
CA VAL A 99 3.22 0.34 -0.03
C VAL A 99 3.29 -0.49 -1.33
N ALA A 100 2.16 -0.97 -1.83
CA ALA A 100 2.09 -1.75 -3.07
C ALA A 100 2.62 -0.97 -4.28
N LEU A 101 2.29 0.33 -4.40
CA LEU A 101 2.80 1.19 -5.47
C LEU A 101 4.32 1.38 -5.39
N ARG A 102 4.88 1.57 -4.19
CA ARG A 102 6.33 1.67 -4.01
C ARG A 102 7.04 0.35 -4.33
N ALA A 103 6.50 -0.78 -3.88
CA ALA A 103 7.05 -2.10 -4.20
C ALA A 103 7.03 -2.37 -5.71
N LYS A 104 5.93 -2.00 -6.38
CA LYS A 104 5.82 -2.08 -7.85
C LYS A 104 6.87 -1.23 -8.57
N ALA A 105 7.12 -0.02 -8.09
CA ALA A 105 8.14 0.86 -8.65
C ALA A 105 9.55 0.25 -8.49
N ARG A 106 9.86 -0.28 -7.30
CA ARG A 106 11.13 -0.96 -7.01
C ARG A 106 11.33 -2.18 -7.89
N LEU A 107 10.32 -3.04 -8.05
CA LEU A 107 10.38 -4.20 -8.94
C LEU A 107 10.78 -3.78 -10.36
N LYS A 108 10.14 -2.74 -10.92
CA LYS A 108 10.46 -2.24 -12.26
C LYS A 108 11.88 -1.68 -12.37
N GLU A 109 12.35 -1.02 -11.32
CA GLU A 109 13.72 -0.51 -11.24
C GLU A 109 14.73 -1.67 -11.21
N THR A 110 14.52 -2.67 -10.36
CA THR A 110 15.35 -3.88 -10.29
C THR A 110 15.38 -4.62 -11.63
N GLU A 111 14.23 -4.85 -12.26
CA GLU A 111 14.14 -5.48 -13.58
C GLU A 111 14.95 -4.72 -14.63
N ALA A 112 14.89 -3.38 -14.64
CA ALA A 112 15.66 -2.56 -15.57
C ALA A 112 17.17 -2.64 -15.32
N VAL A 113 17.59 -2.61 -14.04
CA VAL A 113 19.01 -2.75 -13.65
C VAL A 113 19.57 -4.11 -14.06
N VAL A 114 18.85 -5.19 -13.74
CA VAL A 114 19.24 -6.57 -14.08
C VAL A 114 19.28 -6.76 -15.59
N TYR A 115 18.30 -6.22 -16.33
CA TYR A 115 18.32 -6.25 -17.79
C TYR A 115 19.57 -5.57 -18.39
N LEU A 116 19.89 -4.35 -17.93
CA LEU A 116 21.04 -3.60 -18.43
C LEU A 116 22.37 -4.26 -18.07
N THR A 117 22.48 -4.86 -16.88
CA THR A 117 23.69 -5.58 -16.45
C THR A 117 23.88 -6.86 -17.25
N ALA A 118 22.84 -7.68 -17.40
CA ALA A 118 22.88 -8.89 -18.22
C ALA A 118 23.23 -8.59 -19.68
N LYS A 119 22.68 -7.50 -20.24
CA LYS A 119 23.02 -7.04 -21.60
C LYS A 119 24.50 -6.68 -21.73
N LYS A 120 25.04 -5.89 -20.80
CA LYS A 120 26.45 -5.50 -20.79
C LYS A 120 27.37 -6.71 -20.66
N LEU A 121 27.02 -7.68 -19.82
CA LEU A 121 27.80 -8.92 -19.65
C LEU A 121 27.82 -9.76 -20.94
N ALA A 122 26.70 -9.84 -21.65
CA ALA A 122 26.63 -10.53 -22.95
C ALA A 122 27.47 -9.84 -24.03
N GLU A 123 27.45 -8.51 -24.07
CA GLU A 123 28.29 -7.71 -24.98
C GLU A 123 29.78 -7.92 -24.69
N GLN A 124 30.18 -7.93 -23.42
CA GLN A 124 31.57 -8.15 -22.99
C GLN A 124 32.07 -9.56 -23.28
N SER A 125 31.20 -10.57 -23.19
CA SER A 125 31.54 -11.96 -23.51
C SER A 125 31.54 -12.25 -25.02
N GLY A 126 31.17 -11.27 -25.85
CA GLY A 126 31.03 -11.43 -27.31
C GLY A 126 29.87 -12.34 -27.70
N GLN A 127 29.01 -12.72 -26.75
CA GLN A 127 27.88 -13.60 -26.99
C GLN A 127 26.68 -12.79 -27.48
N LYS A 128 26.23 -13.06 -28.71
CA LYS A 128 24.97 -12.50 -29.21
C LYS A 128 23.79 -13.14 -28.47
N MET A 129 23.22 -12.42 -27.50
CA MET A 129 21.95 -12.81 -26.88
C MET A 129 20.76 -12.19 -27.63
N THR A 130 19.79 -13.02 -27.98
CA THR A 130 18.48 -12.56 -28.45
C THR A 130 17.72 -11.89 -27.31
N GLU A 131 16.85 -10.92 -27.60
CA GLU A 131 16.01 -10.25 -26.59
C GLU A 131 15.20 -11.22 -25.74
N ALA A 132 14.66 -12.30 -26.33
CA ALA A 132 13.92 -13.33 -25.61
C ALA A 132 14.78 -14.06 -24.56
N ARG A 133 16.04 -14.37 -24.89
CA ARG A 133 16.98 -15.03 -23.98
C ARG A 133 17.39 -14.08 -22.85
N LEU A 134 17.53 -12.79 -23.14
CA LEU A 134 17.82 -11.76 -22.14
C LEU A 134 16.64 -11.58 -21.18
N ALA A 135 15.41 -11.50 -21.70
CA ALA A 135 14.20 -11.45 -20.88
C ALA A 135 14.08 -12.68 -19.97
N ALA A 136 14.31 -13.88 -20.50
CA ALA A 136 14.30 -15.11 -19.70
C ALA A 136 15.36 -15.09 -18.60
N SER A 137 16.56 -14.54 -18.85
CA SER A 137 17.59 -14.42 -17.80
C SER A 137 17.22 -13.44 -16.69
N VAL A 138 16.50 -12.36 -17.02
CA VAL A 138 16.02 -11.38 -16.02
C VAL A 138 14.90 -12.00 -15.18
N GLU A 139 14.04 -12.81 -15.79
CA GLU A 139 12.91 -13.43 -15.09
C GLU A 139 13.34 -14.42 -13.99
N VAL A 140 14.46 -15.11 -14.19
CA VAL A 140 15.00 -16.09 -13.23
C VAL A 140 16.03 -15.49 -12.26
N ASP A 141 16.34 -14.20 -12.37
CA ASP A 141 17.30 -13.54 -11.50
C ASP A 141 16.76 -13.43 -10.07
N GLU A 142 17.56 -13.87 -9.09
CA GLU A 142 17.14 -13.94 -7.68
C GLU A 142 16.71 -12.58 -7.12
N THR A 143 17.33 -11.47 -7.56
CA THR A 143 16.99 -10.13 -7.07
C THR A 143 15.64 -9.64 -7.61
N VAL A 144 15.32 -10.01 -8.85
CA VAL A 144 14.02 -9.76 -9.47
C VAL A 144 12.94 -10.61 -8.79
N VAL A 145 13.22 -11.89 -8.56
CA VAL A 145 12.30 -12.81 -7.86
C VAL A 145 11.96 -12.28 -6.47
N ALA A 146 12.97 -11.90 -5.67
CA ALA A 146 12.75 -11.32 -4.34
C ALA A 146 11.92 -10.02 -4.40
N SER A 147 12.26 -9.11 -5.30
CA SER A 147 11.50 -7.85 -5.49
C SER A 147 10.05 -8.11 -5.93
N ARG A 148 9.82 -9.20 -6.66
CA ARG A 148 8.49 -9.61 -7.12
C ARG A 148 7.67 -10.20 -5.99
N GLU A 149 8.27 -11.02 -5.14
CA GLU A 149 7.64 -11.54 -3.91
C GLU A 149 7.24 -10.41 -2.96
N ASP A 150 8.10 -9.42 -2.76
CA ASP A 150 7.78 -8.21 -1.98
C ASP A 150 6.56 -7.47 -2.55
N PHE A 151 6.54 -7.29 -3.88
CA PHE A 151 5.40 -6.65 -4.54
C PHE A 151 4.11 -7.47 -4.40
N HIS A 152 4.17 -8.79 -4.55
CA HIS A 152 3.01 -9.66 -4.38
C HIS A 152 2.47 -9.63 -2.95
N THR A 153 3.35 -9.66 -1.96
CA THR A 153 2.98 -9.54 -0.55
C THR A 153 2.23 -8.22 -0.30
N ALA A 154 2.76 -7.10 -0.80
CA ALA A 154 2.12 -5.80 -0.66
C ALA A 154 0.77 -5.70 -1.40
N GLU A 155 0.61 -6.32 -2.58
CA GLU A 155 -0.70 -6.37 -3.26
C GLU A 155 -1.71 -7.24 -2.51
N VAL A 156 -1.28 -8.34 -1.88
CA VAL A 156 -2.15 -9.15 -1.03
C VAL A 156 -2.67 -8.32 0.15
N GLU A 157 -1.79 -7.61 0.86
CA GLU A 157 -2.19 -6.74 1.98
C GLU A 157 -3.18 -5.65 1.54
N LYS A 158 -2.90 -5.00 0.41
CA LYS A 158 -3.83 -4.03 -0.20
C LYS A 158 -5.18 -4.68 -0.49
N LYS A 159 -5.21 -5.87 -1.08
CA LYS A 159 -6.45 -6.60 -1.38
C LYS A 159 -7.24 -6.96 -0.13
N MET A 160 -6.55 -7.33 0.96
CA MET A 160 -7.21 -7.54 2.24
C MET A 160 -7.85 -6.26 2.77
N ALA A 161 -7.14 -5.12 2.71
CA ALA A 161 -7.68 -3.83 3.11
C ALA A 161 -8.88 -3.38 2.26
N GLU A 162 -8.86 -3.64 0.93
CA GLU A 162 -10.00 -3.41 0.04
C GLU A 162 -11.22 -4.22 0.50
N GLY A 163 -11.00 -5.50 0.86
CA GLY A 163 -12.04 -6.38 1.39
C GLY A 163 -12.70 -5.85 2.67
N VAL A 164 -11.90 -5.32 3.60
CA VAL A 164 -12.41 -4.72 4.85
C VAL A 164 -13.30 -3.50 4.56
N VAL A 165 -12.86 -2.60 3.69
CA VAL A 165 -13.65 -1.42 3.30
C VAL A 165 -14.96 -1.85 2.62
N ALA A 166 -14.92 -2.84 1.75
CA ALA A 166 -16.10 -3.39 1.09
C ALA A 166 -17.09 -4.03 2.09
N ALA A 167 -16.58 -4.78 3.08
CA ALA A 167 -17.41 -5.37 4.13
C ALA A 167 -18.12 -4.31 4.98
N LEU A 168 -17.42 -3.24 5.38
CA LEU A 168 -18.03 -2.13 6.12
C LEU A 168 -19.05 -1.36 5.29
N ALA A 169 -18.81 -1.20 3.99
CA ALA A 169 -19.77 -0.61 3.07
C ALA A 169 -21.05 -1.47 2.97
N ALA A 170 -20.91 -2.80 2.88
CA ALA A 170 -22.06 -3.71 2.90
C ALA A 170 -22.83 -3.63 4.22
N LYS A 171 -22.12 -3.60 5.36
CA LYS A 171 -22.73 -3.40 6.70
C LYS A 171 -23.55 -2.11 6.76
N LYS A 172 -23.05 -1.01 6.20
CA LYS A 172 -23.78 0.26 6.11
C LYS A 172 -25.10 0.11 5.37
N GLU A 173 -25.10 -0.51 4.19
CA GLU A 173 -26.31 -0.69 3.38
C GLU A 173 -27.33 -1.58 4.09
N MET A 174 -26.86 -2.64 4.76
CA MET A 174 -27.72 -3.51 5.58
C MET A 174 -28.36 -2.74 6.74
N LEU A 175 -27.59 -1.93 7.47
CA LEU A 175 -28.12 -1.10 8.55
C LEU A 175 -29.20 -0.14 8.04
N ILE A 176 -28.97 0.53 6.91
CA ILE A 176 -29.94 1.44 6.28
C ILE A 176 -31.26 0.70 5.98
N SER A 177 -31.16 -0.51 5.42
CA SER A 177 -32.31 -1.37 5.13
C SER A 177 -33.08 -1.74 6.40
N LEU A 178 -32.39 -2.19 7.45
CA LEU A 178 -33.00 -2.51 8.76
C LEU A 178 -33.70 -1.29 9.37
N GLY A 179 -33.04 -0.14 9.37
CA GLY A 179 -33.63 1.10 9.87
C GLY A 179 -34.88 1.53 9.09
N ALA A 180 -34.95 1.24 7.79
CA ALA A 180 -36.15 1.46 7.00
C ALA A 180 -37.29 0.49 7.34
N SER A 181 -36.98 -0.78 7.64
CA SER A 181 -37.99 -1.77 8.09
C SER A 181 -38.62 -1.36 9.41
N VAL A 182 -37.80 -1.00 10.41
CA VAL A 182 -38.27 -0.62 11.75
C VAL A 182 -39.22 0.58 11.69
N ARG A 183 -38.93 1.59 10.84
CA ARG A 183 -39.84 2.73 10.65
C ARG A 183 -41.20 2.33 10.07
N LYS A 184 -41.21 1.43 9.08
CA LYS A 184 -42.46 0.93 8.49
C LYS A 184 -43.30 0.15 9.50
N GLU A 185 -42.67 -0.66 10.35
CA GLU A 185 -43.35 -1.39 11.42
C GLU A 185 -43.99 -0.42 12.41
N MET A 186 -43.26 0.61 12.85
CA MET A 186 -43.78 1.64 13.75
C MET A 186 -44.97 2.42 13.17
N ASP A 187 -44.94 2.73 11.87
CA ASP A 187 -46.06 3.41 11.19
C ASP A 187 -47.30 2.50 11.08
N THR A 188 -47.10 1.19 10.93
CA THR A 188 -48.20 0.20 10.85
C THR A 188 -48.96 0.10 12.18
N PHE A 189 -48.28 0.17 13.32
CA PHE A 189 -48.92 0.10 14.65
C PHE A 189 -49.69 1.37 15.06
N ARG A 190 -49.57 2.47 14.30
CA ARG A 190 -50.27 3.73 14.59
C ARG A 190 -51.64 3.82 13.92
N HIS A 191 -51.98 2.88 13.06
CA HIS A 191 -53.27 2.79 12.35
C HIS A 191 -54.15 1.70 12.95
#